data_AF-A0A401HSV1-F1
#
_entry.id   AF-A0A401HSV1-F1
#
_cell.length_a   1.000
_cell.length_b   1.000
_cell.length_c   1.000
_cell.angle_alpha   90.00
_cell.angle_beta   90.00
_cell.angle_gamma   90.00
#
_symmetry.space_group_name_H-M   'P 1'
#
loop_
_entity.id
_entity.type
_entity.pdbx_description
1 polymer ?
#
loop_
_entity_poly.entity_id
_entity_poly.type
_entity_poly.pdbx_seq_one_letter_code
_entity_poly.pdbx_strand_id
1 'polypeptide(L)'
;MNQHGLELRDVSVVSPSGQGSAERLLLEHISLRIALGEWVQLAGPNGSGKSTLVKLLTGQLDRNCIVTGEIRSALALETYPYVLQHPESGIVGATPWEDLLLGQEQRGAPEEQARTLMERVLAQTRLSAIRHRPVAEMSGGEQQLTA
;
A
#
# COMPACT_ATOMS: atom_id res chain seq x y z
N MET A 1 4.38 -9.73 26.56
CA MET A 1 4.38 -8.53 25.68
C MET A 1 4.45 -9.04 24.25
N ASN A 2 3.37 -8.92 23.49
CA ASN A 2 3.31 -9.42 22.12
C ASN A 2 4.18 -8.53 21.21
N GLN A 3 5.30 -9.10 20.77
CA GLN A 3 6.33 -8.49 19.93
C GLN A 3 5.98 -8.59 18.42
N HIS A 4 4.70 -8.53 18.06
CA HIS A 4 4.24 -8.86 16.72
C HIS A 4 3.79 -7.57 16.01
N GLY A 5 4.42 -7.25 14.88
CA GLY A 5 3.96 -6.18 14.00
C GLY A 5 2.75 -6.65 13.20
N LEU A 6 2.91 -7.79 12.51
CA LEU A 6 1.87 -8.44 11.71
C LEU A 6 2.01 -9.97 11.77
N GLU A 7 0.91 -10.69 11.86
CA GLU A 7 0.87 -12.16 11.89
C GLU A 7 -0.35 -12.70 11.14
N LEU A 8 -0.12 -13.68 10.27
CA LEU A 8 -1.13 -14.49 9.59
C LEU A 8 -1.04 -15.92 10.13
N ARG A 9 -2.19 -16.53 10.43
CA ARG A 9 -2.29 -17.95 10.80
C ARG A 9 -3.32 -18.63 9.91
N ASP A 10 -2.84 -19.59 9.14
CA ASP A 10 -3.65 -20.44 8.27
C ASP A 10 -4.59 -19.66 7.34
N VAL A 11 -4.07 -18.58 6.75
CA VAL A 11 -4.88 -17.65 5.94
C VAL A 11 -4.97 -18.12 4.50
N SER A 12 -6.20 -18.28 4.01
CA SER A 12 -6.51 -18.55 2.61
C SER A 12 -7.37 -17.43 2.03
N VAL A 13 -7.20 -17.17 0.74
CA VAL A 13 -7.96 -16.13 0.01
C VAL A 13 -8.54 -16.73 -1.25
N VAL A 14 -9.85 -16.58 -1.41
CA VAL A 14 -10.60 -17.03 -2.59
C VAL A 14 -11.24 -15.82 -3.25
N SER A 15 -10.99 -15.64 -4.55
CA SER A 15 -11.73 -14.67 -5.36
C SER A 15 -13.07 -15.27 -5.78
N PRO A 16 -14.16 -14.51 -5.66
CA PRO A 16 -15.45 -14.94 -6.19
C PRO A 16 -15.39 -14.99 -7.71
N SER A 17 -16.27 -15.81 -8.27
CA SER A 17 -16.43 -15.91 -9.71
C SER A 17 -17.17 -14.70 -10.29
N GLY A 18 -16.61 -14.13 -11.36
CA GLY A 18 -17.42 -13.33 -12.29
C GLY A 18 -18.34 -14.26 -13.07
N GLN A 19 -19.60 -13.85 -13.30
CA GLN A 19 -20.68 -14.58 -13.99
C GLN A 19 -20.17 -15.72 -14.90
N GLY A 20 -20.24 -16.97 -14.42
CA GLY A 20 -19.91 -18.18 -15.19
C GLY A 20 -18.50 -18.77 -15.01
N SER A 21 -17.62 -18.19 -14.20
CA SER A 21 -16.30 -18.77 -13.85
C SER A 21 -16.34 -19.58 -12.55
N ALA A 22 -15.38 -20.46 -12.32
CA ALA A 22 -15.20 -21.12 -11.03
C ALA A 22 -14.50 -20.17 -10.04
N GLU A 23 -14.75 -20.33 -8.74
CA GLU A 23 -13.98 -19.66 -7.70
C GLU A 23 -12.48 -19.92 -7.88
N ARG A 24 -11.66 -18.89 -7.64
CA ARG A 24 -10.21 -18.98 -7.81
C ARG A 24 -9.51 -18.84 -6.47
N LEU A 25 -8.82 -19.89 -6.06
CA LEU A 25 -7.90 -19.85 -4.92
C LEU A 25 -6.71 -18.94 -5.28
N LEU A 26 -6.52 -17.88 -4.50
CA LEU A 26 -5.45 -16.90 -4.69
C LEU A 26 -4.29 -17.09 -3.70
N LEU A 27 -4.61 -17.50 -2.47
CA LEU A 27 -3.67 -17.83 -1.40
C LEU A 27 -4.20 -19.06 -0.67
N GLU A 28 -3.31 -19.94 -0.25
CA GLU A 28 -3.65 -21.21 0.39
C GLU A 28 -2.78 -21.41 1.63
N HIS A 29 -3.40 -21.52 2.81
CA HIS A 29 -2.78 -21.89 4.08
C HIS A 29 -1.53 -21.06 4.45
N ILE A 30 -1.58 -19.75 4.21
CA ILE A 30 -0.47 -18.85 4.48
C ILE A 30 -0.35 -18.60 5.99
N SER A 31 0.80 -18.97 6.56
CA SER A 31 1.19 -18.62 7.92
C SER A 31 2.51 -17.85 7.88
N LEU A 32 2.50 -16.64 8.43
CA LEU A 32 3.59 -15.68 8.33
C LEU A 32 3.59 -14.80 9.58
N ARG A 33 4.77 -14.41 10.04
CA ARG A 33 4.94 -13.39 11.07
C ARG A 33 6.00 -12.40 10.61
N ILE A 34 5.67 -11.11 10.71
CA ILE A 34 6.59 -10.00 10.48
C ILE A 34 6.74 -9.23 11.79
N ALA A 35 7.98 -9.13 12.28
CA ALA A 35 8.30 -8.36 13.47
C ALA A 35 8.38 -6.85 13.17
N LEU A 36 8.22 -6.02 14.20
CA LEU A 36 8.43 -4.58 14.05
C LEU A 36 9.88 -4.29 13.67
N GLY A 37 10.07 -3.45 12.64
CA GLY A 37 11.40 -3.10 12.13
C GLY A 37 12.04 -4.17 11.24
N GLU A 38 11.36 -5.30 11.00
CA GLU A 38 11.85 -6.33 10.09
C GLU A 38 11.69 -5.88 8.63
N TRP A 39 12.72 -6.12 7.82
CA TRP A 39 12.66 -5.91 6.38
C TRP A 39 12.55 -7.25 5.67
N VAL A 40 11.42 -7.47 5.00
CA VAL A 40 11.07 -8.77 4.40
C VAL A 40 10.97 -8.62 2.89
N GLN A 41 11.64 -9.53 2.17
CA GLN A 41 11.48 -9.68 0.73
C GLN A 41 10.57 -10.87 0.42
N LEU A 42 9.50 -10.63 -0.35
CA LEU A 42 8.62 -11.67 -0.87
C LEU A 42 8.99 -12.01 -2.31
N ALA A 43 9.52 -13.20 -2.54
CA ALA A 43 9.96 -13.67 -3.86
C ALA A 43 9.18 -14.92 -4.32
N GLY A 44 9.05 -15.11 -5.63
CA GLY A 44 8.33 -16.23 -6.23
C GLY A 44 7.90 -15.93 -7.67
N PRO A 45 7.46 -16.95 -8.44
CA PRO A 45 7.10 -16.79 -9.85
C PRO A 45 5.87 -15.89 -10.04
N ASN A 46 5.69 -15.36 -11.26
CA ASN A 46 4.47 -14.61 -11.59
C ASN A 46 3.22 -15.47 -11.38
N GLY A 47 2.18 -14.90 -10.78
CA GLY A 47 0.95 -15.63 -10.44
C GLY A 47 0.98 -16.38 -9.11
N SER A 48 2.10 -16.40 -8.38
CA SER A 48 2.21 -17.11 -7.08
C SER A 48 1.48 -16.44 -5.90
N GLY A 49 0.62 -15.45 -6.15
CA GLY A 49 -0.15 -14.78 -5.09
C GLY A 49 0.57 -13.64 -4.35
N LYS A 50 1.80 -13.26 -4.71
CA LYS A 50 2.56 -12.20 -3.99
C LYS A 50 1.81 -10.87 -3.86
N SER A 51 1.30 -10.35 -4.96
CA SER A 51 0.54 -9.09 -4.95
C SER A 51 -0.77 -9.23 -4.18
N THR A 52 -1.39 -10.42 -4.20
CA THR A 52 -2.58 -10.70 -3.36
C THR A 52 -2.21 -10.67 -1.89
N LEU A 53 -1.08 -11.27 -1.50
CA LEU A 53 -0.60 -11.24 -0.13
C LEU A 53 -0.32 -9.80 0.31
N VAL A 54 0.42 -9.03 -0.48
CA VAL A 54 0.69 -7.61 -0.13
C VAL A 54 -0.60 -6.82 0.01
N LYS A 55 -1.55 -6.95 -0.92
CA LYS A 55 -2.86 -6.29 -0.84
C LYS A 55 -3.65 -6.71 0.39
N LEU A 56 -3.60 -7.99 0.78
CA LEU A 56 -4.22 -8.44 2.03
C LEU A 56 -3.57 -7.74 3.23
N LEU A 57 -2.23 -7.71 3.30
CA LEU A 57 -1.49 -7.12 4.41
C LEU A 57 -1.66 -5.61 4.55
N THR A 58 -2.06 -4.92 3.47
CA THR A 58 -2.27 -3.45 3.44
C THR A 58 -3.75 -3.06 3.36
N GLY A 59 -4.67 -4.02 3.51
CA GLY A 59 -6.12 -3.75 3.46
C GLY A 59 -6.64 -3.34 2.07
N GLN A 60 -5.88 -3.59 1.00
CA GLN A 60 -6.18 -3.26 -0.39
C GLN A 60 -6.74 -4.45 -1.20
N LEU A 61 -7.08 -5.55 -0.53
CA LEU A 61 -7.72 -6.69 -1.17
C LEU A 61 -9.15 -6.32 -1.60
N ASP A 62 -9.59 -6.85 -2.74
CA ASP A 62 -10.97 -6.66 -3.21
C ASP A 62 -11.95 -7.17 -2.14
N ARG A 63 -12.95 -6.35 -1.80
CA ARG A 63 -13.96 -6.64 -0.77
C ARG A 63 -14.78 -7.89 -1.07
N ASN A 64 -14.84 -8.29 -2.33
CA ASN A 64 -15.56 -9.49 -2.74
C ASN A 64 -14.76 -10.77 -2.46
N CYS A 65 -13.46 -10.68 -2.18
CA CYS A 65 -12.65 -11.84 -1.79
C CYS A 65 -13.10 -12.41 -0.45
N ILE A 66 -13.15 -13.73 -0.37
CA ILE A 66 -13.37 -14.46 0.86
C ILE A 66 -12.01 -14.72 1.50
N VAL A 67 -11.86 -14.30 2.76
CA VAL A 67 -10.64 -14.50 3.56
C VAL A 67 -10.97 -15.40 4.74
N THR A 68 -10.21 -16.47 4.92
CA THR A 68 -10.30 -17.37 6.09
C THR A 68 -9.01 -17.32 6.90
N GLY A 69 -9.01 -17.94 8.09
CA GLY A 69 -7.86 -17.92 9.01
C GLY A 69 -7.87 -16.71 9.94
N GLU A 70 -6.72 -16.43 10.56
CA GLU A 70 -6.56 -15.35 11.54
C GLU A 70 -5.49 -14.35 11.10
N ILE A 71 -5.83 -13.05 11.16
CA ILE A 71 -4.91 -11.94 10.90
C ILE A 71 -4.81 -11.10 12.16
N ARG A 72 -3.60 -10.98 12.71
CA ARG A 72 -3.29 -10.10 13.84
C ARG A 72 -2.34 -9.01 13.38
N SER A 73 -2.66 -7.78 13.71
CA SER A 73 -1.82 -6.63 13.37
C SER A 73 -1.90 -5.59 14.48
N ALA A 74 -0.79 -4.87 14.70
CA ALA A 74 -0.76 -3.80 15.69
C ALA A 74 -1.61 -2.58 15.29
N LEU A 75 -1.85 -2.42 13.98
CA LEU A 75 -2.65 -1.35 13.38
C LEU A 75 -3.72 -1.96 12.48
N ALA A 76 -4.77 -1.19 12.16
CA ALA A 76 -5.73 -1.58 11.14
C ALA A 76 -5.02 -1.71 9.77
N LEU A 77 -5.33 -2.74 8.99
CA LEU A 77 -4.54 -3.11 7.81
C LEU A 77 -4.51 -1.99 6.76
N GLU A 78 -5.62 -1.28 6.60
CA GLU A 78 -5.79 -0.13 5.71
C GLU A 78 -4.92 1.08 6.06
N THR A 79 -4.31 1.10 7.26
CA THR A 79 -3.43 2.18 7.69
C THR A 79 -1.98 2.00 7.23
N TYR A 80 -1.59 0.78 6.81
CA TYR A 80 -0.26 0.54 6.29
C TYR A 80 -0.10 1.21 4.92
N PRO A 81 0.91 2.08 4.74
CA PRO A 81 1.19 2.67 3.44
C PRO A 81 1.51 1.61 2.39
N TYR A 82 1.03 1.82 1.16
CA TYR A 82 1.20 0.88 0.06
C TYR A 82 1.49 1.64 -1.22
N VAL A 83 2.69 1.45 -1.77
CA VAL A 83 3.06 1.94 -3.10
C VAL A 83 2.66 0.89 -4.13
N LEU A 84 1.85 1.30 -5.12
CA LEU A 84 1.36 0.41 -6.17
C LEU A 84 2.50 -0.07 -7.08
N GLN A 85 2.27 -1.19 -7.77
CA GLN A 85 3.18 -1.68 -8.81
C GLN A 85 3.39 -0.66 -9.95
N HIS A 86 2.34 0.11 -10.24
CA HIS A 86 2.34 1.28 -11.11
C HIS A 86 2.13 2.51 -10.20
N PRO A 87 3.19 3.11 -9.65
CA PRO A 87 3.09 4.17 -8.65
C PRO A 87 2.22 5.36 -9.13
N GLU A 88 2.30 5.69 -10.42
CA GLU A 88 1.53 6.74 -11.08
C GLU A 88 0.02 6.52 -10.98
N SER A 89 -0.44 5.27 -10.82
CA SER A 89 -1.86 4.95 -10.64
C SER A 89 -2.38 5.33 -9.24
N GLY A 90 -1.48 5.58 -8.29
CA GLY A 90 -1.81 6.02 -6.93
C GLY A 90 -1.77 7.54 -6.76
N ILE A 91 -1.18 8.27 -7.72
CA ILE A 91 -1.07 9.73 -7.68
C ILE A 91 -2.38 10.33 -8.17
N VAL A 92 -3.01 11.12 -7.32
CA VAL A 92 -4.30 11.80 -7.58
C VAL A 92 -4.09 13.29 -7.89
N GLY A 93 -3.13 13.93 -7.23
CA GLY A 93 -2.81 15.34 -7.47
C GLY A 93 -2.16 15.60 -8.83
N ALA A 94 -2.32 16.81 -9.39
CA ALA A 94 -1.68 17.13 -10.67
C ALA A 94 -0.18 17.40 -10.53
N THR A 95 0.28 17.70 -9.30
CA THR A 95 1.68 17.90 -8.93
C THR A 95 2.01 17.16 -7.64
N PRO A 96 3.30 16.85 -7.35
CA PRO A 96 3.70 16.22 -6.09
C PRO A 96 3.21 16.98 -4.85
N TRP A 97 3.19 18.31 -4.90
CA TRP A 97 2.70 19.15 -3.82
C TRP A 97 1.21 18.93 -3.55
N GLU A 98 0.40 18.91 -4.60
CA GLU A 98 -1.05 18.71 -4.50
C GLU A 98 -1.37 17.30 -4.00
N ASP A 99 -0.70 16.28 -4.53
CA ASP A 99 -0.94 14.89 -4.15
C ASP A 99 -0.67 14.64 -2.65
N LEU A 100 0.48 15.14 -2.19
CA LEU A 100 0.90 15.09 -0.80
C LEU A 100 -0.07 15.82 0.14
N LEU A 101 -0.56 17.01 -0.23
CA LEU A 101 -1.54 17.74 0.58
C LEU A 101 -2.91 17.06 0.61
N LEU A 102 -3.40 16.55 -0.53
CA LEU A 102 -4.66 15.80 -0.61
C LEU A 102 -4.66 14.60 0.35
N GLY A 103 -3.54 13.86 0.42
CA GLY A 103 -3.39 12.74 1.36
C GLY A 103 -3.45 13.15 2.84
N GLN A 104 -3.06 14.37 3.19
CA GLN A 104 -3.15 14.91 4.56
C GLN A 104 -4.54 15.46 4.88
N GLU A 105 -5.20 16.11 3.92
CA GLU A 105 -6.57 16.60 4.06
C GLU A 105 -7.54 15.46 4.36
N GLN A 106 -7.40 14.32 3.66
CA GLN A 106 -8.21 13.12 3.91
C GLN A 106 -8.03 12.56 5.33
N ARG A 107 -6.92 12.88 6.00
CA ARG A 107 -6.62 12.49 7.38
C ARG A 107 -7.05 13.55 8.40
N GLY A 108 -7.63 14.66 7.95
CA GLY A 108 -8.11 15.75 8.79
C GLY A 108 -6.99 16.58 9.42
N ALA A 109 -5.80 16.61 8.81
CA ALA A 109 -4.67 17.39 9.34
C ALA A 109 -4.91 18.91 9.16
N PRO A 110 -4.55 19.76 10.14
CA PRO A 110 -4.57 21.21 9.95
C PRO A 110 -3.64 21.64 8.81
N GLU A 111 -4.10 22.56 7.97
CA GLU A 111 -3.40 22.95 6.73
C GLU A 111 -1.94 23.35 6.96
N GLU A 112 -1.67 24.18 7.97
CA GLU A 112 -0.31 24.64 8.29
C GLU A 112 0.63 23.48 8.70
N GLN A 113 0.10 22.51 9.44
CA GLN A 113 0.85 21.33 9.86
C GLN A 113 1.11 20.40 8.68
N ALA A 114 0.10 20.18 7.82
CA ALA A 114 0.23 19.41 6.61
C ALA A 114 1.32 20.01 5.71
N ARG A 115 1.26 21.32 5.42
CA ARG A 115 2.26 22.03 4.61
C ARG A 115 3.68 21.86 5.17
N THR A 116 3.86 22.11 6.47
CA THR A 116 5.16 21.97 7.14
C THR A 116 5.72 20.55 7.03
N LEU A 117 4.86 19.54 7.17
CA LEU A 117 5.24 18.14 7.02
C LEU A 117 5.60 17.81 5.57
N MET A 118 4.80 18.25 4.60
CA MET A 118 5.01 17.96 3.18
C MET A 118 6.29 18.62 2.66
N GLU A 119 6.66 19.82 3.12
CA GLU A 119 7.95 20.42 2.80
C GLU A 119 9.12 19.54 3.27
N ARG A 120 9.04 18.95 4.47
CA ARG A 120 10.07 18.04 4.97
C ARG A 120 10.15 16.76 4.15
N VAL A 121 9.00 16.19 3.78
CA VAL A 121 8.94 14.99 2.93
C VAL A 121 9.58 15.27 1.56
N LEU A 122 9.23 16.38 0.92
CA LEU A 122 9.80 16.78 -0.38
C LEU A 122 11.30 17.06 -0.32
N ALA A 123 11.83 17.49 0.83
CA ALA A 123 13.26 17.65 1.03
C ALA A 123 13.96 16.28 1.12
N GLN A 124 13.37 15.32 1.85
CA GLN A 124 13.90 13.97 2.01
C GLN A 124 13.88 13.17 0.70
N THR A 125 12.85 13.33 -0.12
CA THR A 125 12.71 12.65 -1.42
C THR A 125 13.40 13.37 -2.57
N ARG A 126 14.02 14.54 -2.32
CA ARG A 126 14.67 15.41 -3.32
C ARG A 126 13.71 15.95 -4.41
N LEU A 127 12.41 15.96 -4.14
CA LEU A 127 11.39 16.48 -5.05
C LEU A 127 11.11 17.98 -4.87
N SER A 128 11.76 18.64 -3.90
CA SER A 128 11.52 20.05 -3.55
C SER A 128 11.57 21.03 -4.74
N ALA A 129 12.49 20.83 -5.68
CA ALA A 129 12.66 21.69 -6.85
C ALA A 129 11.58 21.47 -7.93
N ILE A 130 10.92 20.31 -7.91
CA ILE A 130 9.92 19.89 -8.92
C ILE A 130 8.53 19.71 -8.31
N ARG A 131 8.32 20.17 -7.07
CA ARG A 131 7.07 19.96 -6.32
C ARG A 131 5.80 20.48 -7.01
N HIS A 132 5.94 21.44 -7.93
CA HIS A 132 4.84 21.99 -8.74
C HIS A 132 4.94 21.60 -10.22
N ARG A 133 5.86 20.69 -10.58
CA ARG A 133 5.93 20.15 -11.94
C ARG A 133 4.73 19.22 -12.15
N PRO A 134 4.03 19.32 -13.29
CA PRO A 134 2.97 18.38 -13.63
C PRO A 134 3.49 16.93 -13.63
N VAL A 135 2.73 16.01 -13.03
CA VAL A 135 3.10 14.58 -12.92
C VAL A 135 3.31 13.94 -14.29
N ALA A 136 2.57 14.38 -15.30
CA ALA A 136 2.72 13.91 -16.69
C ALA A 136 4.07 14.25 -17.34
N GLU A 137 4.81 15.22 -16.80
CA GLU A 137 6.13 15.64 -17.28
C GLU A 137 7.29 15.02 -16.47
N MET A 138 6.96 14.24 -15.44
CA MET A 138 7.94 13.62 -14.55
C MET A 138 8.42 12.27 -15.12
N SER A 139 9.66 11.93 -14.83
CA SER A 139 10.18 10.58 -15.07
C SER A 139 9.50 9.55 -14.16
N GLY A 140 9.49 8.28 -14.56
CA GLY A 140 8.92 7.21 -13.74
C GLY A 140 9.56 7.08 -12.35
N GLY A 141 10.85 7.40 -12.21
CA GLY A 141 11.53 7.43 -10.90
C GLY A 141 11.06 8.58 -10.02
N GLU A 142 10.80 9.76 -10.60
CA GLU A 142 10.24 10.90 -9.85
C GLU A 142 8.78 10.64 -9.46
N GLN A 143 7.99 9.98 -10.33
CA GLN A 143 6.64 9.52 -10.00
C GLN A 143 6.67 8.48 -8.87
N GLN A 144 7.59 7.52 -8.91
CA GLN A 144 7.75 6.52 -7.85
C GLN A 144 8.16 7.14 -6.50
N LEU A 145 8.91 8.25 -6.51
CA LEU A 145 9.25 8.99 -5.28
C LEU A 145 8.09 9.86 -4.77
N THR A 146 7.11 10.14 -5.61
CA THR A 146 5.95 10.98 -5.27
C THR A 146 4.85 10.15 -4.61
N ALA A 147 4.57 8.97 -5.18
CA ALA A 147 3.66 7.97 -4.63
C ALA A 147 4.16 7.36 -3.30
#